data_AF-A0A848UVV0-F1
#
_entry.id   AF-A0A848UVV0-F1
#
_cell.length_a   1.000
_cell.length_b   1.000
_cell.length_c   1.000
_cell.angle_alpha   90.00
_cell.angle_beta   90.00
_cell.angle_gamma   90.00
#
_symmetry.space_group_name_H-M   'P 1'
#
loop_
_entity.id
_entity.type
_entity.pdbx_description
1 polymer ?
#
loop_
_entity_poly.entity_id
_entity_poly.type
_entity_poly.pdbx_seq_one_letter_code
_entity_poly.pdbx_strand_id
1 'polypeptide(L)'
;WRVMLMEKAGRATFYVSKDGLPGEVEVCNATFLTPNQEKMMSTQPDMMVQYAQLLKKHFQTKGHENPSVRAEVWVTLNGSGSRLFIDPTVDLTRCEDGFSHKDWIIPSNEVITLHDYYSSKTNRLASH
;
A
#
# COMPACT_ATOMS: atom_id res chain seq x y z
N TRP A 1 2.78 13.60 -24.40
CA TRP A 1 3.48 13.18 -23.19
C TRP A 1 3.34 14.28 -22.15
N ARG A 2 2.58 14.07 -21.08
CA ARG A 2 2.61 15.00 -19.94
C ARG A 2 3.75 14.56 -19.05
N VAL A 3 4.89 15.25 -19.14
CA VAL A 3 5.94 15.16 -18.11
C VAL A 3 5.38 15.87 -16.90
N MET A 4 5.00 15.09 -15.88
CA MET A 4 4.60 15.62 -14.59
C MET A 4 5.83 15.55 -13.68
N LEU A 5 6.54 16.67 -13.53
CA LEU A 5 7.54 16.87 -12.48
C LEU A 5 6.81 16.91 -11.13
N MET A 6 6.43 15.74 -10.62
CA MET A 6 5.75 15.61 -9.33
C MET A 6 6.78 15.25 -8.28
N GLU A 7 6.98 16.14 -7.31
CA GLU A 7 7.65 15.77 -6.07
C GLU A 7 6.68 14.87 -5.28
N LYS A 8 6.76 13.55 -5.49
CA LYS A 8 5.99 12.57 -4.72
C LYS A 8 6.73 12.28 -3.41
N ALA A 9 6.40 13.03 -2.36
CA ALA A 9 6.67 12.56 -1.01
C ALA A 9 5.59 11.53 -0.66
N GLY A 10 5.92 10.24 -0.84
CA GLY A 10 5.04 9.12 -0.57
C GLY A 10 5.40 8.44 0.75
N ARG A 11 4.48 8.40 1.72
CA ARG A 11 4.61 7.51 2.89
C ARG A 11 3.89 6.21 2.55
N ALA A 12 4.61 5.09 2.53
CA ALA A 12 4.06 3.78 2.24
C ALA A 12 4.27 2.85 3.45
N THR A 13 3.16 2.38 4.02
CA THR A 13 3.18 1.42 5.14
C THR A 13 2.52 0.12 4.69
N PHE A 14 3.22 -1.01 4.87
CA PHE A 14 2.73 -2.32 4.47
C PHE A 14 2.27 -3.10 5.69
N TYR A 15 1.18 -3.84 5.51
CA TYR A 15 0.56 -4.66 6.55
C TYR A 15 0.42 -6.09 6.04
N VAL A 16 0.82 -7.05 6.87
CA VAL A 16 0.73 -8.48 6.57
C VAL A 16 -0.33 -9.11 7.48
N SER A 17 -1.33 -9.74 6.86
CA SER A 17 -2.25 -10.66 7.52
C SER A 17 -1.88 -12.10 7.18
N LYS A 18 -2.22 -13.04 8.08
CA LYS A 18 -2.06 -14.48 7.83
C LYS A 18 -3.10 -15.27 8.61
N ASP A 19 -3.32 -16.50 8.17
CA ASP A 19 -4.19 -17.44 8.87
C ASP A 19 -3.66 -17.69 10.30
N GLY A 20 -4.55 -17.55 11.29
CA GLY A 20 -4.25 -17.78 12.70
C GLY A 20 -3.63 -16.61 13.49
N LEU A 21 -3.35 -15.45 12.88
CA LEU A 21 -3.03 -14.22 13.64
C LEU A 21 -4.29 -13.38 13.89
N PRO A 22 -4.52 -12.89 15.12
CA PRO A 22 -5.54 -11.86 15.34
C PRO A 22 -5.04 -10.53 14.77
N GLY A 23 -5.44 -10.23 13.54
CA GLY A 23 -5.19 -8.96 12.88
C GLY A 23 -3.95 -8.94 11.98
N GLU A 24 -3.44 -7.74 11.76
CA GLU A 24 -2.35 -7.45 10.82
C GLU A 24 -1.12 -6.92 11.54
N VAL A 25 0.05 -7.20 10.96
CA VAL A 25 1.34 -6.71 11.47
C VAL A 25 1.92 -5.71 10.49
N GLU A 26 2.31 -4.54 11.00
CA GLU A 26 3.04 -3.53 10.23
C GLU A 26 4.46 -4.01 9.91
N VAL A 27 4.88 -3.81 8.67
CA VAL A 27 6.21 -4.19 8.18
C VAL A 27 7.17 -2.99 8.25
N CYS A 28 8.35 -3.22 8.82
CA CYS A 28 9.46 -2.27 8.71
C CYS A 28 10.14 -2.38 7.34
N ASN A 29 9.75 -1.51 6.40
CA ASN A 29 10.24 -1.52 5.02
C ASN A 29 11.78 -1.54 4.92
N ALA A 30 12.46 -0.77 5.78
CA ALA A 30 13.91 -0.65 5.84
C ALA A 30 14.64 -1.98 6.14
N THR A 31 13.91 -3.01 6.59
CA THR A 31 14.47 -4.37 6.77
C THR A 31 14.64 -5.10 5.44
N PHE A 32 13.90 -4.71 4.40
CA PHE A 32 13.83 -5.40 3.12
C PHE A 32 14.34 -4.55 1.95
N LEU A 33 14.21 -3.23 2.06
CA LEU A 33 14.50 -2.29 0.98
C LEU A 33 15.59 -1.32 1.39
N THR A 34 16.46 -0.99 0.44
CA THR A 34 17.33 0.17 0.56
C THR A 34 16.51 1.46 0.51
N PRO A 35 17.02 2.60 1.04
CA PRO A 35 16.31 3.87 0.98
C PRO A 35 15.86 4.29 -0.43
N ASN A 36 16.67 4.00 -1.45
CA ASN A 36 16.31 4.26 -2.85
C ASN A 36 15.18 3.36 -3.34
N GLN A 37 15.21 2.06 -3.01
CA GLN A 37 14.14 1.14 -3.37
C GLN A 37 12.84 1.50 -2.66
N GLU A 38 12.88 1.90 -1.39
CA GLU A 38 11.70 2.35 -0.65
C GLU A 38 11.09 3.60 -1.27
N LYS A 39 11.92 4.59 -1.64
CA LYS A 39 11.48 5.79 -2.35
C LYS A 39 10.85 5.50 -3.71
N MET A 40 11.45 4.58 -4.46
CA MET A 40 10.91 4.16 -5.76
C MET A 40 9.60 3.38 -5.59
N MET A 41 9.54 2.49 -4.60
CA MET A 41 8.38 1.68 -4.28
C MET A 41 7.20 2.54 -3.83
N SER A 42 7.41 3.57 -3.01
CA SER A 42 6.33 4.43 -2.50
C SER A 42 5.63 5.28 -3.57
N THR A 43 6.15 5.29 -4.80
CA THR A 43 5.65 6.14 -5.89
C THR A 43 5.19 5.37 -7.12
N GLN A 44 5.51 4.07 -7.20
CA GLN A 44 5.28 3.19 -8.35
C GLN A 44 4.42 1.98 -7.94
N PRO A 45 3.17 1.88 -8.42
CA PRO A 45 2.23 0.81 -8.05
C PRO A 45 2.74 -0.60 -8.36
N ASP A 46 3.41 -0.77 -9.49
CA ASP A 46 4.09 -2.00 -9.92
C ASP A 46 5.10 -2.49 -8.87
N MET A 47 5.97 -1.60 -8.39
CA MET A 47 6.89 -1.93 -7.30
C MET A 47 6.20 -2.26 -5.98
N MET A 48 5.02 -1.70 -5.69
CA MET A 48 4.23 -2.07 -4.50
C MET A 48 3.73 -3.52 -4.60
N VAL A 49 3.27 -3.94 -5.77
CA VAL A 49 2.85 -5.33 -6.03
C VAL A 49 4.04 -6.28 -5.91
N GLN A 50 5.17 -5.94 -6.53
CA GLN A 50 6.39 -6.73 -6.42
C GLN A 50 6.88 -6.85 -4.97
N TYR A 51 6.82 -5.76 -4.21
CA TYR A 51 7.19 -5.77 -2.80
C TYR A 51 6.23 -6.61 -1.95
N ALA A 52 4.92 -6.54 -2.21
CA ALA A 52 3.93 -7.40 -1.56
C ALA A 52 4.19 -8.89 -1.81
N GLN A 53 4.56 -9.27 -3.04
CA GLN A 53 4.93 -10.65 -3.38
C GLN A 53 6.22 -11.09 -2.67
N LEU A 54 7.21 -10.20 -2.56
CA LEU A 54 8.44 -10.47 -1.80
C LEU A 54 8.14 -10.74 -0.32
N LEU A 55 7.29 -9.91 0.29
CA LEU A 55 6.86 -10.09 1.68
C LEU A 55 6.11 -11.41 1.84
N LYS A 56 5.14 -11.72 0.96
CA LYS A 56 4.43 -13.00 0.95
C LYS A 56 5.39 -14.18 0.97
N LYS A 57 6.37 -14.20 0.05
CA LYS A 57 7.38 -15.26 -0.02
C LYS A 57 8.20 -15.37 1.26
N HIS A 58 8.62 -14.24 1.84
CA HIS A 58 9.39 -14.22 3.09
C HIS A 58 8.59 -14.73 4.30
N PHE A 59 7.31 -14.41 4.39
CA PHE A 59 6.48 -14.92 5.49
C PHE A 59 6.11 -16.40 5.27
N GLN A 60 5.96 -16.86 4.02
CA GLN A 60 5.79 -18.28 3.70
C GLN A 60 7.02 -19.11 4.10
N THR A 61 8.25 -18.62 3.88
CA THR A 61 9.46 -19.34 4.32
C THR A 61 9.59 -19.42 5.85
N LYS A 62 8.84 -18.59 6.59
CA LYS A 62 8.73 -18.63 8.05
C LYS A 62 7.57 -19.52 8.55
N GLY A 63 6.93 -20.26 7.66
CA GLY A 63 5.85 -21.19 8.00
C GLY A 63 4.47 -20.54 8.14
N HIS A 64 4.26 -19.37 7.54
CA HIS A 64 2.93 -18.77 7.51
C HIS A 64 2.14 -19.22 6.28
N GLU A 65 0.95 -19.76 6.54
CA GLU A 65 0.01 -20.16 5.50
C GLU A 65 -0.74 -18.93 4.98
N ASN A 66 -0.79 -18.82 3.64
CA ASN A 66 -1.52 -17.78 2.89
C ASN A 66 -1.36 -16.33 3.39
N PRO A 67 -0.14 -15.78 3.53
CA PRO A 67 0.01 -14.39 3.91
C PRO A 67 -0.56 -13.48 2.80
N SER A 68 -1.40 -12.54 3.23
CA SER A 68 -1.98 -11.47 2.42
C SER A 68 -1.32 -10.15 2.81
N VAL A 69 -1.13 -9.26 1.84
CA VAL A 69 -0.41 -8.01 2.07
C VAL A 69 -1.19 -6.86 1.46
N ARG A 70 -1.56 -5.90 2.30
CA ARG A 70 -2.13 -4.62 1.87
C ARG A 70 -1.15 -3.49 2.18
N ALA A 71 -1.37 -2.32 1.58
CA ALA A 71 -0.55 -1.15 1.87
C ALA A 71 -1.38 0.12 1.98
N GLU A 72 -1.00 0.98 2.92
CA GLU A 72 -1.50 2.34 3.06
C GLU A 72 -0.44 3.28 2.49
N VAL A 73 -0.71 3.82 1.29
CA VAL A 73 0.21 4.71 0.59
C VAL A 73 -0.40 6.09 0.45
N TRP A 74 0.24 7.06 1.08
CA TRP A 74 -0.17 8.44 1.11
C TRP A 74 0.79 9.29 0.27
N VAL A 75 0.26 10.03 -0.69
CA VAL A 75 1.06 10.91 -1.57
C VAL A 75 0.58 12.35 -1.45
N THR A 76 1.53 13.27 -1.43
CA THR A 76 1.28 14.71 -1.58
C THR A 76 1.52 15.08 -3.02
N LEU A 77 0.60 15.80 -3.65
CA LEU A 77 0.71 16.20 -5.05
C LEU A 77 0.63 17.72 -5.15
N ASN A 78 1.64 18.37 -5.73
CA ASN A 78 1.71 19.83 -5.94
C ASN A 78 1.41 20.66 -4.67
N GLY A 79 1.84 20.19 -3.49
CA GLY A 79 1.56 20.88 -2.22
C GLY A 79 0.11 20.84 -1.76
N SER A 80 -0.79 20.21 -2.52
CA SER A 80 -2.15 19.89 -2.06
C SER A 80 -2.12 18.72 -1.07
N GLY A 81 -3.07 18.69 -0.14
CA GLY A 81 -3.09 17.81 1.02
C GLY A 81 -2.83 16.32 0.70
N SER A 82 -2.29 15.61 1.68
CA SER A 82 -1.99 14.18 1.54
C SER A 82 -3.25 13.38 1.27
N ARG A 83 -3.19 12.49 0.28
CA ARG A 83 -4.29 11.61 -0.12
C ARG A 83 -3.82 10.19 -0.36
N LEU A 84 -4.76 9.24 -0.25
CA LEU A 84 -4.49 7.85 -0.59
C LEU A 84 -4.17 7.71 -2.08
N PHE A 85 -3.12 6.95 -2.37
CA PHE A 85 -2.67 6.66 -3.72
C PHE A 85 -3.26 5.35 -4.27
N ILE A 86 -3.52 4.39 -3.38
CA ILE A 86 -4.05 3.07 -3.69
C ILE A 86 -5.14 2.72 -2.68
N ASP A 87 -6.04 1.82 -3.05
CA ASP A 87 -7.05 1.28 -2.13
C ASP A 87 -6.36 0.50 -0.99
N PRO A 88 -6.45 0.98 0.26
CA PRO A 88 -5.75 0.37 1.39
C PRO A 88 -6.37 -0.95 1.86
N THR A 89 -7.48 -1.39 1.26
CA THR A 89 -8.19 -2.63 1.59
C THR A 89 -7.87 -3.78 0.65
N VAL A 90 -7.20 -3.51 -0.47
CA VAL A 90 -6.86 -4.52 -1.48
C VAL A 90 -5.64 -5.32 -1.05
N ASP A 91 -5.74 -6.65 -1.19
CA ASP A 91 -4.60 -7.56 -1.07
C ASP A 91 -3.74 -7.50 -2.35
N LEU A 92 -2.63 -6.78 -2.25
CA LEU A 92 -1.66 -6.58 -3.32
C LEU A 92 -0.98 -7.90 -3.74
N THR A 93 -1.02 -8.95 -2.93
CA THR A 93 -0.46 -10.26 -3.32
C THR A 93 -1.30 -11.01 -4.33
N ARG A 94 -2.54 -10.55 -4.55
CA ARG A 94 -3.48 -11.07 -5.56
C ARG A 94 -3.54 -10.20 -6.81
N CYS A 95 -2.86 -9.05 -6.79
CA CYS A 95 -2.76 -8.16 -7.94
C CYS A 95 -1.67 -8.66 -8.90
N GLU A 96 -1.94 -8.57 -10.20
CA GLU A 96 -0.97 -8.86 -11.24
C GLU A 96 -0.20 -7.60 -11.66
N ASP A 97 1.09 -7.75 -11.90
CA ASP A 97 1.94 -6.71 -12.48
C ASP A 97 1.79 -6.72 -14.01
N GLY A 98 0.70 -6.14 -14.50
CA GLY A 98 0.37 -6.08 -15.93
C GLY A 98 0.06 -4.68 -16.43
N PHE A 99 0.03 -4.50 -17.75
CA PHE A 99 -0.39 -3.23 -18.40
C PHE A 99 -1.91 -2.97 -18.32
N SER A 100 -2.67 -3.92 -17.78
CA SER A 100 -4.10 -3.81 -17.52
C SER A 100 -4.43 -2.59 -16.65
N HIS A 101 -5.65 -2.09 -16.80
CA HIS A 101 -6.17 -1.10 -15.86
C HIS A 101 -6.16 -1.68 -14.44
N LYS A 102 -5.66 -0.89 -13.48
CA LYS A 102 -5.52 -1.29 -12.08
C LYS A 102 -6.61 -0.58 -11.29
N ASP A 103 -7.71 -1.28 -11.05
CA ASP A 103 -8.90 -0.72 -10.38
C ASP A 103 -8.63 -0.27 -8.93
N TRP A 104 -7.55 -0.76 -8.33
CA TRP A 104 -7.13 -0.43 -6.98
C TRP A 104 -6.25 0.82 -6.89
N ILE A 105 -5.88 1.44 -8.01
CA ILE A 105 -5.21 2.75 -7.99
C ILE A 105 -6.27 3.84 -7.92
N ILE A 106 -6.20 4.67 -6.89
CA ILE A 106 -7.17 5.74 -6.69
C ILE A 106 -6.90 6.86 -7.72
N PRO A 107 -7.89 7.23 -8.56
CA PRO A 107 -7.72 8.30 -9.52
C PRO A 107 -7.35 9.63 -8.86
N SER A 108 -6.49 10.42 -9.50
CA SER A 108 -6.02 11.69 -8.94
C SER A 108 -7.11 12.77 -8.75
N ASN A 109 -8.35 12.53 -9.18
CA ASN A 109 -9.48 13.42 -8.92
C ASN A 109 -10.34 12.97 -7.73
N GLU A 110 -10.15 11.76 -7.21
CA GLU A 110 -10.81 11.30 -5.99
C GLU A 110 -9.98 11.77 -4.78
N VAL A 111 -10.59 12.60 -3.95
CA VAL A 111 -9.96 13.14 -2.75
C VAL A 111 -10.49 12.36 -1.56
N ILE A 112 -9.75 11.33 -1.15
CA ILE A 112 -9.94 10.69 0.15
C ILE A 112 -8.91 11.31 1.10
N THR A 113 -9.37 12.16 2.01
CA THR A 113 -8.49 12.80 2.99
C THR A 113 -8.16 11.85 4.14
N LEU A 114 -7.09 12.16 4.88
CA LEU A 114 -6.74 11.46 6.13
C LEU A 114 -7.94 11.40 7.10
N HIS A 115 -8.68 12.49 7.25
CA HIS A 115 -9.81 12.57 8.17
C HIS A 115 -10.94 11.61 7.79
N ASP A 116 -11.29 11.54 6.51
CA ASP A 116 -12.35 10.67 6.01
C ASP A 116 -12.00 9.20 6.20
N TYR A 117 -10.75 8.84 5.89
CA TYR A 117 -10.26 7.47 6.06
C TYR A 117 -10.31 7.01 7.52
N TYR A 118 -9.71 7.76 8.45
CA TYR A 118 -9.68 7.34 9.86
C TYR A 118 -11.07 7.35 10.51
N SER A 119 -11.95 8.26 10.12
CA SER A 119 -13.34 8.25 10.59
C SER A 119 -14.09 6.99 10.14
N SER A 120 -13.90 6.56 8.89
CA SER A 120 -14.48 5.31 8.37
C SER A 120 -13.91 4.06 9.04
N LYS A 121 -12.60 4.06 9.35
CA LYS A 121 -11.89 2.95 10.00
C LYS A 121 -12.35 2.75 11.45
N THR A 122 -12.48 3.84 12.21
CA THR A 122 -12.97 3.80 13.60
C THR A 122 -14.40 3.25 13.67
N ASN A 123 -15.28 3.65 12.74
CA ASN A 123 -16.64 3.10 12.69
C ASN A 123 -16.67 1.60 12.41
N ARG A 124 -15.78 1.08 11.54
CA ARG A 124 -15.68 -0.37 11.28
C ARG A 124 -15.16 -1.15 12.49
N LEU A 125 -14.22 -0.57 13.24
CA LEU A 125 -13.67 -1.18 14.46
C LEU A 125 -14.65 -1.16 15.64
N ALA A 126 -15.61 -0.21 15.66
CA ALA A 126 -16.63 -0.12 16.69
C ALA A 126 -17.86 -1.02 16.44
N SER A 127 -18.03 -1.53 15.21
CA SER A 127 -19.13 -2.42 14.83
C SER A 127 -18.83 -3.92 14.98
N HIS A 128 -17.74 -4.29 15.67
CA HIS A 128 -17.35 -5.68 15.96
C HIS A 128 -17.24 -5.95 17.46
#